data_AF-A0A2B7YDH1-F1
#
_entry.id   AF-A0A2B7YDH1-F1
#
_cell.length_a   1.000
_cell.length_b   1.000
_cell.length_c   1.000
_cell.angle_alpha   90.00
_cell.angle_beta   90.00
_cell.angle_gamma   90.00
#
_symmetry.space_group_name_H-M   'P 1'
#
loop_
_entity.id
_entity.type
_entity.pdbx_description
1 polymer ?
#
loop_
_entity_poly.entity_id
_entity_poly.type
_entity_poly.pdbx_seq_one_letter_code
_entity_poly.pdbx_strand_id
1 'polypeptide(L)'
;MRKGILLLFTALSIGVFADDEVLSELKSLESEYDSLVKEEEARFQKEKELSEKAAAQNIELQKLKLSIEEKLAAAPAERKTKFFKDTFDGLVKDYSVYLGQIEQKIAENTELVNNFEKIKTIR
;
A
#
# COMPACT_ATOMS: atom_id res chain seq x y z
N MET A 1 14.27 12.05 19.38
CA MET A 1 13.58 12.92 20.35
C MET A 1 12.43 13.63 19.64
N ARG A 2 11.24 13.71 20.29
CA ARG A 2 9.98 14.38 19.87
C ARG A 2 9.05 13.48 19.05
N LYS A 3 7.81 13.15 19.43
CA LYS A 3 6.95 13.48 20.58
C LYS A 3 6.09 12.23 20.84
N GLY A 4 6.46 11.40 21.81
CA GLY A 4 5.50 10.47 22.39
C GLY A 4 4.35 11.33 22.92
N ILE A 5 3.15 11.03 22.45
CA ILE A 5 1.90 11.68 22.82
C ILE A 5 1.97 11.99 24.31
N LEU A 6 1.91 13.29 24.63
CA LEU A 6 1.87 13.77 25.99
C LEU A 6 0.72 13.03 26.67
N LEU A 7 1.06 12.09 27.55
CA LEU A 7 0.17 11.62 28.59
C LEU A 7 -0.17 12.84 29.45
N LEU A 8 -1.15 13.61 29.01
CA LEU A 8 -1.79 14.64 29.83
C LEU A 8 -2.93 13.99 30.62
N PHE A 9 -2.62 12.90 31.33
CA PHE A 9 -3.30 12.59 32.57
C PHE A 9 -2.62 13.43 33.63
N THR A 10 -2.91 14.73 33.63
CA THR A 10 -2.81 15.50 34.86
C THR A 10 -3.71 14.80 35.85
N ALA A 11 -3.11 14.06 36.78
CA ALA A 11 -3.76 13.52 37.95
C ALA A 11 -4.46 14.68 38.68
N LEU A 12 -5.73 14.90 38.34
CA LEU A 12 -6.61 15.71 39.16
C LEU A 12 -6.94 14.85 40.35
N SER A 13 -6.12 15.00 41.39
CA SER A 13 -6.45 14.65 42.77
C SER A 13 -7.61 15.53 43.24
N ILE A 14 -8.80 15.35 42.64
CA ILE A 14 -10.07 15.82 43.20
C ILE A 14 -10.72 14.59 43.82
N GLY A 15 -10.15 14.15 44.93
CA GLY A 15 -10.96 13.45 45.92
C GLY A 15 -12.03 14.42 46.42
N VAL A 16 -13.28 13.97 46.41
CA VAL A 16 -14.43 14.48 47.19
C VAL A 16 -15.47 15.39 46.47
N PHE A 17 -15.29 15.85 45.21
CA PHE A 17 -16.34 16.62 44.50
C PHE A 17 -16.43 16.40 42.97
N ALA A 18 -16.21 15.18 42.47
CA ALA A 18 -16.58 14.88 41.09
C ALA A 18 -18.07 14.53 41.05
N ASP A 19 -18.87 15.31 40.32
CA ASP A 19 -20.27 14.97 40.03
C ASP A 19 -20.31 13.61 39.31
N ASP A 20 -21.33 12.79 39.58
CA ASP A 20 -21.48 11.47 38.96
C ASP A 20 -21.52 11.58 37.42
N GLU A 21 -21.99 12.72 36.91
CA GLU A 21 -21.96 13.10 35.49
C GLU A 21 -20.52 13.22 34.95
N VAL A 22 -19.64 13.94 35.65
CA VAL A 22 -18.23 14.11 35.27
C VAL A 22 -17.48 12.77 35.28
N LEU A 23 -17.76 11.91 36.27
CA LEU A 23 -17.17 10.56 36.32
C LEU A 23 -17.66 9.66 35.18
N SER A 24 -18.91 9.80 34.78
CA SER A 24 -19.49 9.06 33.65
C SER A 24 -18.89 9.52 32.31
N GLU A 25 -18.77 10.83 32.11
CA GLU A 25 -18.15 11.41 30.91
C GLU A 25 -16.69 10.99 30.76
N LEU A 26 -15.91 11.02 31.84
CA LEU A 26 -14.51 10.57 31.81
C LEU A 26 -14.36 9.10 31.43
N LYS A 27 -15.24 8.22 31.92
CA LYS A 27 -15.26 6.80 31.52
C LYS A 27 -15.65 6.62 30.06
N SER A 28 -16.60 7.41 29.55
CA SER A 28 -16.95 7.41 28.13
C SER A 28 -15.77 7.83 27.27
N LEU A 29 -15.07 8.90 27.67
CA LEU A 29 -13.90 9.41 26.95
C LEU A 29 -12.74 8.41 26.93
N GLU A 30 -12.49 7.71 28.05
CA GLU A 30 -11.50 6.63 28.12
C GLU A 30 -11.87 5.48 27.16
N SER A 31 -13.14 5.09 27.11
CA SER A 31 -13.62 4.08 26.17
C SER A 31 -13.50 4.51 24.70
N GLU A 32 -13.78 5.78 24.39
CA GLU A 32 -13.61 6.34 23.04
C GLU A 32 -12.14 6.36 22.62
N TYR A 33 -11.25 6.75 23.53
CA TYR A 33 -9.80 6.73 23.32
C TYR A 33 -9.30 5.30 23.03
N ASP A 34 -9.71 4.33 23.84
CA ASP A 34 -9.33 2.92 23.65
C ASP A 34 -9.84 2.36 22.32
N SER A 35 -11.04 2.78 21.90
CA SER A 35 -11.59 2.42 20.58
C SER A 35 -10.76 3.04 19.45
N LEU A 36 -10.40 4.32 19.56
CA LEU A 36 -9.60 5.02 18.56
C LEU A 36 -8.22 4.38 18.39
N VAL A 37 -7.53 4.06 19.49
CA VAL A 37 -6.21 3.40 19.44
C VAL A 37 -6.28 2.04 18.74
N LYS A 38 -7.35 1.26 19.00
CA LYS A 38 -7.57 -0.02 18.32
C LYS A 38 -7.85 0.15 16.84
N GLU A 39 -8.62 1.16 16.46
CA GLU A 39 -8.92 1.46 15.06
C GLU A 39 -7.66 1.91 14.29
N GLU A 40 -6.84 2.78 14.89
CA GLU A 40 -5.56 3.22 14.31
C GLU A 40 -4.61 2.04 14.08
N GLU A 41 -4.52 1.12 15.05
CA GLU A 41 -3.71 -0.09 14.90
C GLU A 41 -4.24 -1.02 13.81
N ALA A 42 -5.55 -1.26 13.78
CA ALA A 42 -6.17 -2.09 12.74
C ALA A 42 -5.94 -1.51 11.35
N ARG A 43 -6.07 -0.19 11.20
CA ARG A 43 -5.79 0.50 9.94
C ARG A 43 -4.33 0.37 9.52
N PHE A 44 -3.40 0.54 10.44
CA PHE A 44 -1.97 0.39 10.16
C PHE A 44 -1.62 -1.03 9.68
N GLN A 45 -2.15 -2.06 10.34
CA GLN A 45 -1.92 -3.44 9.91
C GLN A 45 -2.50 -3.72 8.53
N LYS A 46 -3.67 -3.18 8.21
CA LYS A 46 -4.26 -3.28 6.87
C LYS A 46 -3.38 -2.61 5.80
N GLU A 47 -2.86 -1.42 6.07
CA GLU A 47 -1.96 -0.72 5.13
C GLU A 47 -0.63 -1.47 4.96
N LYS A 48 -0.12 -2.10 6.03
CA LYS A 48 1.05 -2.98 5.98
C LYS A 48 0.82 -4.18 5.06
N GLU A 49 -0.26 -4.92 5.27
CA GLU A 49 -0.59 -6.10 4.45
C GLU A 49 -0.75 -5.75 2.97
N LEU A 50 -1.42 -4.62 2.67
CA LEU A 50 -1.57 -4.12 1.30
C LEU A 50 -0.22 -3.78 0.66
N SER A 51 0.67 -3.11 1.40
CA SER A 51 2.03 -2.79 0.95
C SER A 51 2.86 -4.04 0.70
N GLU A 52 2.88 -4.99 1.63
CA GLU A 52 3.63 -6.24 1.49
C GLU A 52 3.16 -7.06 0.28
N LYS A 53 1.84 -7.14 0.08
CA LYS A 53 1.25 -7.78 -1.10
C LYS A 53 1.63 -7.06 -2.40
N ALA A 54 1.59 -5.73 -2.42
CA ALA A 54 1.98 -4.92 -3.58
C ALA A 54 3.48 -5.12 -3.92
N ALA A 55 4.34 -5.15 -2.91
CA ALA A 55 5.77 -5.42 -3.07
C ALA A 55 6.02 -6.81 -3.66
N ALA A 56 5.35 -7.84 -3.15
CA ALA A 56 5.46 -9.20 -3.67
C ALA A 56 4.95 -9.31 -5.12
N GLN A 57 3.83 -8.66 -5.44
CA GLN A 57 3.30 -8.61 -6.81
C GLN A 57 4.26 -7.91 -7.78
N ASN A 58 4.95 -6.85 -7.34
CA ASN A 58 5.91 -6.14 -8.18
C ASN A 58 7.10 -7.01 -8.59
N ILE A 59 7.55 -7.93 -7.74
CA ILE A 59 8.62 -8.87 -8.10
C ILE A 59 8.20 -9.73 -9.30
N GLU A 60 6.97 -10.26 -9.28
CA GLU A 60 6.47 -11.09 -10.37
C GLU A 60 6.16 -10.26 -11.63
N LEU A 61 5.62 -9.05 -11.49
CA LEU A 61 5.37 -8.15 -12.61
C LEU A 61 6.68 -7.72 -13.30
N GLN A 62 7.75 -7.49 -12.55
CA GLN A 62 9.07 -7.17 -13.12
C GLN A 62 9.64 -8.34 -13.93
N LYS A 63 9.49 -9.59 -13.46
CA LYS A 63 9.89 -10.78 -14.24
C LYS A 63 9.10 -10.89 -15.54
N LEU A 64 7.78 -10.66 -15.48
CA LEU A 64 6.92 -10.70 -16.67
C LEU A 64 7.25 -9.58 -17.65
N LYS A 65 7.50 -8.37 -17.13
CA LYS A 65 7.98 -7.22 -17.91
C LYS A 65 9.21 -7.58 -18.73
N LEU A 66 10.26 -8.09 -18.07
CA LEU A 66 11.50 -8.49 -18.73
C LEU A 66 11.25 -9.54 -19.83
N SER A 67 10.42 -10.56 -19.54
CA SER A 67 10.10 -11.59 -20.53
C SER A 67 9.38 -11.02 -21.77
N ILE A 68 8.51 -10.03 -21.60
CA ILE A 68 7.83 -9.37 -22.72
C ILE A 68 8.80 -8.46 -23.48
N GLU A 69 9.64 -7.70 -22.79
CA GLU A 69 10.67 -6.86 -23.40
C GLU A 69 11.63 -7.68 -24.27
N GLU A 70 12.06 -8.86 -23.80
CA GLU A 70 12.88 -9.79 -24.58
C GLU A 70 12.16 -10.27 -25.86
N LYS A 71 10.88 -10.64 -25.76
CA LYS A 71 10.06 -11.06 -26.92
C LYS A 71 9.91 -9.93 -27.94
N LEU A 72 9.65 -8.72 -27.46
CA LEU A 72 9.51 -7.53 -28.32
C LEU A 72 10.84 -7.16 -28.99
N ALA A 73 11.96 -7.30 -28.29
CA ALA A 73 13.29 -7.07 -28.85
C ALA A 73 13.67 -8.11 -29.93
N ALA A 74 13.28 -9.37 -29.75
CA ALA A 74 13.51 -10.44 -30.74
C ALA A 74 12.56 -10.36 -31.95
N ALA A 75 11.40 -9.72 -31.80
CA ALA A 75 10.33 -9.72 -32.79
C ALA A 75 10.75 -9.27 -34.21
N PRO A 76 11.56 -8.21 -34.41
CA PRO A 76 11.99 -7.79 -35.74
C PRO A 76 12.81 -8.86 -36.48
N ALA A 77 13.63 -9.63 -35.76
CA ALA A 77 14.40 -10.72 -36.35
C ALA A 77 13.50 -11.91 -36.69
N GLU A 78 12.63 -12.29 -35.75
CA GLU A 78 11.66 -13.37 -35.94
C GLU A 78 10.69 -13.10 -37.08
N ARG A 79 10.23 -11.86 -37.24
CA ARG A 79 9.30 -11.44 -38.30
C ARG A 79 9.80 -11.80 -39.70
N LYS A 80 11.11 -11.74 -39.93
CA LYS A 80 11.72 -12.00 -41.25
C LYS A 80 11.46 -13.43 -41.74
N THR A 81 11.30 -14.38 -40.82
CA THR A 81 11.14 -15.80 -41.12
C THR A 81 9.69 -16.29 -40.95
N LYS A 82 8.75 -15.43 -40.51
CA LYS A 82 7.34 -15.83 -40.37
C LYS A 82 6.62 -15.82 -41.72
N PHE A 83 5.81 -16.85 -41.92
CA PHE A 83 4.87 -16.95 -43.05
C PHE A 83 3.67 -16.02 -42.85
N PHE A 84 3.07 -16.03 -41.65
CA PHE A 84 1.90 -15.19 -41.29
C PHE A 84 2.34 -13.88 -40.63
N LYS A 85 2.84 -12.93 -41.44
CA LYS A 85 3.39 -11.67 -40.93
C LYS A 85 2.35 -10.80 -40.22
N ASP A 86 1.16 -10.66 -40.78
CA ASP A 86 0.12 -9.79 -40.19
C ASP A 86 -0.36 -10.31 -38.83
N THR A 87 -0.52 -11.62 -38.69
CA THR A 87 -0.86 -12.25 -37.40
C THR A 87 0.26 -12.08 -36.38
N PHE A 88 1.52 -12.23 -36.81
CA PHE A 88 2.67 -11.99 -35.96
C PHE A 88 2.75 -10.51 -35.51
N ASP A 89 2.55 -9.57 -36.42
CA ASP A 89 2.55 -8.13 -36.13
C ASP A 89 1.42 -7.77 -35.15
N GLY A 90 0.25 -8.41 -35.28
CA GLY A 90 -0.84 -8.32 -34.30
C GLY A 90 -0.42 -8.80 -32.90
N LEU A 91 0.24 -9.97 -32.81
CA LEU A 91 0.73 -10.50 -31.54
C LEU A 91 1.79 -9.58 -30.90
N VAL A 92 2.71 -9.02 -31.68
CA VAL A 92 3.71 -8.05 -31.19
C VAL A 92 3.03 -6.80 -30.63
N LYS A 93 1.99 -6.31 -31.31
CA LYS A 93 1.19 -5.18 -30.81
C LYS A 93 0.52 -5.51 -29.48
N ASP A 94 -0.08 -6.69 -29.36
CA ASP A 94 -0.74 -7.12 -28.11
C ASP A 94 0.26 -7.20 -26.95
N TYR A 95 1.45 -7.77 -27.19
CA TYR A 95 2.53 -7.78 -26.20
C TYR A 95 2.91 -6.36 -25.75
N SER A 96 3.01 -5.40 -26.68
CA SER A 96 3.30 -4.01 -26.33
C SER A 96 2.20 -3.35 -25.50
N VAL A 97 0.93 -3.69 -25.74
CA VAL A 97 -0.20 -3.20 -24.93
C VAL A 97 -0.12 -3.77 -23.51
N TYR A 98 0.11 -5.07 -23.38
CA TYR A 98 0.25 -5.70 -22.07
C TYR A 98 1.47 -5.20 -21.29
N LEU A 99 2.57 -4.90 -21.98
CA LEU A 99 3.74 -4.28 -21.36
C LEU A 99 3.36 -2.96 -20.67
N GLY A 100 2.64 -2.08 -21.35
CA GLY A 100 2.17 -0.81 -20.77
C GLY A 100 1.26 -1.01 -19.55
N GLN A 101 0.37 -2.01 -19.58
CA GLN A 101 -0.48 -2.35 -18.44
C GLN A 101 0.32 -2.86 -17.25
N ILE A 102 1.36 -3.67 -17.49
CA ILE A 102 2.26 -4.17 -16.45
C ILE A 102 3.03 -3.01 -15.82
N GLU A 103 3.55 -2.09 -16.63
CA GLU A 103 4.27 -0.91 -16.14
C GLU A 103 3.39 0.00 -15.29
N GLN A 104 2.14 0.22 -15.71
CA GLN A 104 1.15 0.95 -14.91
C GLN A 104 0.92 0.24 -13.57
N LYS A 105 0.72 -1.07 -13.57
CA LYS A 105 0.48 -1.84 -12.35
C LYS A 105 1.66 -1.80 -11.39
N ILE A 106 2.89 -1.87 -11.91
CA ILE A 106 4.12 -1.72 -11.13
C ILE A 106 4.15 -0.35 -10.46
N ALA A 107 3.81 0.73 -11.19
CA ALA A 107 3.79 2.08 -10.65
C ALA A 107 2.75 2.24 -9.53
N GLU A 108 1.51 1.77 -9.74
CA GLU A 108 0.44 1.76 -8.72
C GLU A 108 0.87 1.03 -7.43
N ASN A 109 1.43 -0.17 -7.58
CA ASN A 109 1.91 -0.96 -6.45
C ASN A 109 3.11 -0.30 -5.75
N THR A 110 3.98 0.38 -6.49
CA THR A 110 5.12 1.13 -5.94
C THR A 110 4.63 2.30 -5.10
N GLU A 111 3.54 2.97 -5.52
CA GLU A 111 2.91 4.02 -4.74
C GLU A 111 2.33 3.48 -3.42
N LEU A 112 1.68 2.31 -3.42
CA LEU A 112 1.20 1.67 -2.19
C LEU A 112 2.33 1.39 -1.20
N VAL A 113 3.46 0.87 -1.69
CA VAL A 113 4.65 0.61 -0.87
C VAL A 113 5.22 1.91 -0.30
N ASN A 114 5.38 2.93 -1.14
CA ASN A 114 5.90 4.23 -0.72
C ASN A 114 4.99 4.93 0.30
N ASN A 115 3.68 4.81 0.14
CA ASN A 115 2.72 5.40 1.07
C ASN A 115 2.79 4.72 2.44
N PHE A 116 2.92 3.40 2.49
CA PHE A 116 3.11 2.70 3.77
C PHE A 116 4.44 3.04 4.45
N GLU A 117 5.55 3.18 3.72
CA GLU A 117 6.82 3.59 4.30
C GLU A 117 6.77 5.03 4.88
N LYS A 118 5.99 5.93 4.29
CA LYS A 118 5.71 7.26 4.89
C LYS A 118 4.91 7.14 6.19
N ILE A 119 3.92 6.24 6.24
CA ILE A 119 3.11 6.04 7.46
C ILE A 119 3.97 5.46 8.59
N LYS A 120 4.81 4.49 8.26
CA LYS A 120 5.77 3.86 9.17
C LYS A 120 6.82 4.82 9.74
N THR A 121 7.17 5.89 9.02
CA THR A 121 8.16 6.88 9.49
C THR A 121 7.56 7.95 10.41
N ILE A 122 6.22 8.10 10.42
CA ILE A 122 5.51 9.06 11.28
C ILE A 122 5.04 8.40 12.59
N ARG A 123 4.89 7.07 12.61
CA ARG A 123 4.75 6.26 13.82
C ARG A 123 6.06 6.14 14.57
#